data_AF-A0AAV3YX41-F1
#
_entry.id   AF-A0AAV3YX41-F1
#
_cell.length_a   1.000
_cell.length_b   1.000
_cell.length_c   1.000
_cell.angle_alpha   90.00
_cell.angle_beta   90.00
_cell.angle_gamma   90.00
#
_symmetry.space_group_name_H-M   'P 1'
#
loop_
_entity.id
_entity.type
_entity.pdbx_description
1 polymer ?
#
loop_
_entity_poly.entity_id
_entity_poly.type
_entity_poly.pdbx_seq_one_letter_code
_entity_poly.pdbx_strand_id
1 'polypeptide(L)'
;MHILRELWTKEIEEPDAKSSYEYVLNLRERLDDALKIAREELEKAQGRQKRYYDRTAKRRKFPLGEKVLVLLPTDSNKLLMQWKGPF
;
A
#
# COMPACT_ATOMS: atom_id res chain seq x y z
N MET A 1 2.74 -29.44 1.05
CA MET A 1 2.81 -30.56 0.08
C MET A 1 1.55 -31.42 0.14
N HIS A 2 0.36 -30.81 0.04
CA HIS A 2 -0.91 -31.55 0.06
C HIS A 2 -1.51 -31.51 -1.35
N ILE A 3 -1.62 -30.29 -1.89
CA ILE A 3 -2.06 -29.95 -3.24
C ILE A 3 -1.36 -30.78 -4.34
N LEU A 4 -0.05 -31.00 -4.23
CA LEU A 4 0.74 -31.75 -5.24
C LEU A 4 0.44 -33.25 -5.26
N ARG A 5 0.12 -33.85 -4.09
CA ARG A 5 -0.23 -35.27 -3.99
C ARG A 5 -1.62 -35.48 -4.59
N GLU A 6 -2.56 -34.61 -4.23
CA GLU A 6 -3.96 -34.63 -4.65
C GLU A 6 -4.14 -34.46 -6.17
N LEU A 7 -3.34 -33.58 -6.80
CA LEU A 7 -3.34 -33.40 -8.26
C LEU A 7 -2.82 -34.62 -9.03
N TRP A 8 -1.88 -35.36 -8.45
CA TRP A 8 -1.25 -36.52 -9.10
C TRP A 8 -2.07 -37.81 -8.94
N THR A 9 -2.79 -37.96 -7.82
CA THR A 9 -3.64 -39.13 -7.55
C THR A 9 -4.98 -39.09 -8.27
N LYS A 10 -5.37 -37.98 -8.91
CA LYS A 10 -6.71 -37.78 -9.53
C LYS A 10 -7.86 -38.11 -8.57
N GLU A 11 -7.63 -38.00 -7.26
CA GLU A 11 -8.63 -38.20 -6.20
C GLU A 11 -9.64 -37.04 -6.11
N ILE A 12 -9.44 -36.00 -6.92
CA ILE A 12 -10.42 -34.97 -7.17
C ILE A 12 -11.37 -35.55 -8.22
N GLU A 13 -12.58 -35.96 -7.82
CA GLU A 13 -13.73 -35.97 -8.75
C GLU A 13 -13.71 -34.61 -9.43
N GLU A 14 -13.54 -34.57 -10.76
CA GLU A 14 -13.58 -33.32 -11.51
C GLU A 14 -14.83 -32.57 -11.05
N PRO A 15 -14.68 -31.46 -10.32
CA PRO A 15 -15.86 -30.78 -9.81
C PRO A 15 -16.63 -30.38 -11.05
N ASP A 16 -17.89 -30.82 -11.15
CA ASP A 16 -18.82 -30.49 -12.23
C ASP A 16 -18.42 -29.15 -12.80
N ALA A 17 -17.84 -29.16 -14.02
CA ALA A 17 -17.03 -28.07 -14.53
C ALA A 17 -17.83 -26.78 -14.35
N LYS A 18 -17.51 -26.02 -13.27
CA LYS A 18 -18.27 -24.83 -12.93
C LYS A 18 -18.29 -24.00 -14.19
N SER A 19 -19.49 -23.62 -14.62
CA SER A 19 -19.62 -22.84 -15.84
C SER A 19 -18.61 -21.70 -15.75
N SER A 20 -17.86 -21.44 -16.83
CA SER A 20 -16.82 -20.41 -16.84
C SER A 20 -17.34 -19.08 -16.27
N TYR A 21 -18.63 -18.83 -16.41
CA TYR A 21 -19.37 -17.74 -15.79
C TYR A 21 -19.37 -17.75 -14.25
N GLU A 22 -19.68 -18.88 -13.62
CA GLU A 22 -19.70 -19.03 -12.15
C GLU A 22 -18.30 -18.85 -11.56
N TYR A 23 -17.28 -19.36 -12.25
CA TYR A 23 -15.89 -19.16 -11.84
C TYR A 23 -15.50 -17.67 -11.87
N VAL A 24 -15.82 -16.97 -12.96
CA VAL A 24 -15.53 -15.53 -13.09
C VAL A 24 -16.27 -14.71 -12.03
N LEU A 25 -17.52 -15.05 -11.73
CA LEU A 25 -18.30 -14.38 -10.69
C LEU A 25 -17.66 -14.57 -9.30
N ASN A 26 -17.34 -15.82 -8.93
CA ASN A 26 -16.71 -16.11 -7.65
C ASN A 26 -15.31 -15.46 -7.52
N LEU A 27 -14.55 -15.44 -8.61
CA LEU A 27 -13.24 -14.77 -8.63
C LEU A 27 -13.39 -13.27 -8.37
N ARG A 28 -14.38 -12.62 -8.99
CA ARG A 28 -14.66 -11.20 -8.78
C ARG A 28 -14.99 -10.91 -7.31
N GLU A 29 -15.89 -11.67 -6.71
CA GLU A 29 -16.27 -11.52 -5.30
C GLU A 29 -15.04 -11.64 -4.38
N ARG A 30 -14.20 -12.66 -4.61
CA ARG A 30 -12.98 -12.87 -3.84
C ARG A 30 -11.97 -11.72 -3.98
N LEU A 31 -11.86 -11.13 -5.18
CA LEU A 31 -11.01 -9.97 -5.40
C LEU A 31 -11.54 -8.73 -4.67
N ASP A 32 -12.85 -8.52 -4.71
CA ASP A 32 -13.50 -7.40 -4.01
C ASP A 32 -13.30 -7.53 -2.49
N ASP A 33 -13.44 -8.72 -1.93
CA ASP A 33 -13.19 -9.01 -0.52
C ASP A 33 -11.71 -8.80 -0.14
N ALA A 34 -10.79 -9.32 -0.93
CA ALA A 34 -9.36 -9.14 -0.71
C ALA A 34 -8.96 -7.65 -0.76
N LEU A 35 -9.56 -6.90 -1.68
CA LEU A 35 -9.31 -5.47 -1.84
C LEU A 35 -9.86 -4.67 -0.67
N LYS A 36 -11.01 -5.07 -0.11
CA LYS A 36 -11.57 -4.48 1.12
C LYS A 36 -10.60 -4.65 2.29
N ILE A 37 -10.10 -5.87 2.52
CA ILE A 37 -9.13 -6.15 3.59
C ILE A 37 -7.85 -5.34 3.39
N ALA A 38 -7.34 -5.30 2.16
CA ALA A 38 -6.15 -4.51 1.84
C ALA A 38 -6.33 -3.02 2.13
N ARG A 39 -7.49 -2.45 1.84
CA ARG A 39 -7.81 -1.04 2.15
C ARG A 39 -7.85 -0.78 3.65
N GLU A 40 -8.50 -1.65 4.42
CA GLU A 40 -8.58 -1.51 5.88
C GLU A 40 -7.19 -1.57 6.53
N GLU A 41 -6.34 -2.51 6.11
CA GLU A 41 -4.98 -2.60 6.63
C GLU A 41 -4.09 -1.45 6.18
N LEU A 42 -4.29 -0.94 4.95
CA LEU A 42 -3.61 0.25 4.45
C LEU A 42 -3.92 1.46 5.32
N GLU A 43 -5.19 1.69 5.68
CA GLU A 43 -5.60 2.80 6.54
C GLU A 43 -4.96 2.69 7.93
N LYS A 44 -4.98 1.49 8.54
CA LYS A 44 -4.31 1.25 9.83
C LYS A 44 -2.81 1.50 9.74
N ALA A 45 -2.15 1.06 8.66
CA ALA A 45 -0.73 1.28 8.43
C ALA A 45 -0.41 2.77 8.26
N GLN A 46 -1.22 3.51 7.50
CA GLN A 46 -1.09 4.96 7.34
C GLN A 46 -1.22 5.69 8.68
N GLY A 47 -2.17 5.29 9.54
CA GLY A 47 -2.31 5.84 10.89
C GLY A 47 -1.07 5.61 11.75
N ARG A 48 -0.52 4.40 11.74
CA ARG A 48 0.75 4.07 12.44
C ARG A 48 1.91 4.89 11.90
N GLN A 49 2.02 5.00 10.57
CA GLN A 49 3.06 5.74 9.88
C GLN A 49 3.04 7.21 10.31
N LYS A 50 1.88 7.86 10.19
CA LYS A 50 1.70 9.25 10.59
C LYS A 50 2.11 9.47 12.05
N ARG A 51 1.64 8.62 12.97
CA ARG A 51 2.00 8.73 14.40
C ARG A 51 3.51 8.60 14.63
N TYR A 52 4.17 7.67 13.94
CA TYR A 52 5.60 7.43 14.13
C TYR A 52 6.46 8.57 13.56
N TYR A 53 6.20 8.97 12.31
CA TYR A 53 7.01 9.98 11.62
C TYR A 53 6.69 11.42 12.08
N ASP A 54 5.45 11.71 12.49
CA ASP A 54 5.10 13.04 13.03
C ASP A 54 5.49 13.20 14.51
N ARG A 55 5.97 12.15 15.19
CA ARG A 55 6.26 12.17 16.64
C ARG A 55 7.20 13.31 17.05
N THR A 56 8.18 13.64 16.19
CA THR A 56 9.15 14.72 16.43
C THR A 56 8.85 15.98 15.60
N ALA A 57 7.78 15.96 14.81
CA ALA A 57 7.40 17.10 13.99
C ALA A 57 6.88 18.22 14.89
N LYS A 58 7.51 19.39 14.81
CA LYS A 58 7.08 20.60 15.52
C LYS A 58 6.34 21.51 14.56
N ARG A 59 5.24 22.11 15.03
CA ARG A 59 4.62 23.22 14.30
C ARG A 59 5.61 24.38 14.27
N ARG A 60 6.00 24.80 13.07
CA ARG A 60 6.85 25.97 12.85
C ARG A 60 5.96 27.14 12.40
N LYS A 61 6.21 28.31 12.97
CA LYS A 61 5.64 29.59 12.53
C LYS A 61 6.81 30.48 12.15
N PHE A 62 6.71 31.13 11.00
CA PHE A 62 7.74 32.02 10.48
C PHE A 62 7.16 33.44 10.43
N PRO A 63 7.58 34.38 11.30
CA PRO A 63 7.29 35.80 11.15
C PRO A 63 7.74 36.37 9.81
N LEU A 64 7.10 37.48 9.44
CA LEU A 64 7.48 38.28 8.27
C LEU A 64 8.95 38.70 8.37
N GLY A 65 9.73 38.42 7.33
CA GLY A 65 11.15 38.75 7.24
C GLY A 65 12.11 37.71 7.81
N GLU A 66 11.63 36.61 8.41
CA GLU A 66 12.50 35.51 8.83
C GLU A 66 12.98 34.71 7.62
N LYS A 67 14.30 34.54 7.51
CA LYS A 67 14.87 33.79 6.40
C LYS A 67 14.79 32.29 6.65
N VAL A 68 14.29 31.54 5.67
CA VAL A 68 14.06 30.09 5.81
C VAL A 68 14.74 29.28 4.72
N LEU A 69 15.10 28.05 5.06
CA LEU A 69 15.56 27.06 4.10
C LEU A 69 14.36 26.38 3.44
N VAL A 70 14.41 26.26 2.12
CA VAL A 70 13.37 25.63 1.30
C VAL A 70 13.95 24.38 0.63
N LEU A 71 13.25 23.26 0.79
CA LEU A 71 13.57 22.03 0.08
C LEU A 71 12.75 21.98 -1.22
N LEU A 72 13.39 22.25 -2.35
CA LEU A 72 12.77 22.20 -3.68
C LEU A 72 12.99 20.81 -4.32
N PRO A 73 12.04 20.29 -5.12
CA PRO A 73 12.19 19.02 -5.83
C PRO A 73 13.16 19.17 -7.01
N THR A 74 14.44 19.36 -6.71
CA THR A 74 15.51 19.51 -7.71
C THR A 74 15.99 18.18 -8.29
N ASP A 75 15.69 17.07 -7.62
CA ASP A 75 16.03 15.72 -8.06
C ASP A 75 14.86 14.77 -7.78
N SER A 76 14.75 13.74 -8.60
CA SER A 76 13.90 12.56 -8.38
C SER A 76 14.37 11.73 -7.17
N ASN A 77 15.67 11.71 -6.90
CA ASN A 77 16.26 11.01 -5.76
C ASN A 77 16.22 11.90 -4.50
N LYS A 78 15.39 11.50 -3.53
CA LYS A 78 15.23 12.19 -2.24
C LYS A 78 16.52 12.33 -1.44
N LEU A 79 17.50 11.45 -1.65
CA LEU A 79 18.79 11.49 -0.95
C LEU A 79 19.72 12.57 -1.51
N LEU A 80 19.52 12.96 -2.78
CA LEU A 80 20.31 14.00 -3.45
C LEU A 80 19.65 15.39 -3.35
N MET A 81 18.44 15.47 -2.81
CA MET A 81 17.75 16.74 -2.62
C MET A 81 18.46 17.59 -1.56
N GLN A 82 18.66 18.88 -1.88
CA GLN A 82 19.37 19.83 -1.02
C GLN A 82 18.44 20.96 -0.59
N TRP A 83 18.61 21.42 0.65
CA TRP A 83 17.97 22.63 1.15
C TRP A 83 18.63 23.86 0.52
N LYS A 84 17.81 24.79 0.01
CA LYS A 84 18.27 26.05 -0.61
C LYS A 84 17.85 27.26 0.23
N GLY A 85 18.63 28.33 0.15
CA GLY A 85 18.43 29.58 0.89
C GLY A 85 19.54 29.84 1.92
N PRO A 86 19.28 30.61 2.99
CA PRO A 86 17.97 31.06 3.46
C PRO A 86 17.52 32.34 2.73
N PHE A 87 16.28 32.34 2.26
CA PHE A 87 15.65 33.46 1.54
C PHE A 87 14.90 34.37 2.51
#